data_AF-A0A9Q0MUV2-F1
#
_entry.id   AF-A0A9Q0MUV2-F1
#
_cell.length_a   1.000
_cell.length_b   1.000
_cell.length_c   1.000
_cell.angle_alpha   90.00
_cell.angle_beta   90.00
_cell.angle_gamma   90.00
#
_symmetry.space_group_name_H-M   'P 1'
#
loop_
_entity.id
_entity.type
_entity.pdbx_description
1 polymer ?
#
loop_
_entity_poly.entity_id
_entity_poly.type
_entity_poly.pdbx_seq_one_letter_code
_entity_poly.pdbx_strand_id
1 'polypeptide(L)'
;MFGKCFYCKESEPVCGDENGLLEGAILQLIPGSFAKYRSPWQRTYKDNQKAEWEENMNYCDSIKGKLSQVRLLDLIDASVFDFIIQNGDRHHYETRNERIVLIDNGKGFGQPFTDFLDILAPLYQCCIFWDNHNSMIAVTGWYWNH
;
A
#
# COMPACT_ATOMS: atom_id res chain seq x y z
N MET A 1 -13.52 25.79 0.65
CA MET A 1 -13.71 25.33 -0.75
C MET A 1 -14.04 23.84 -0.71
N PHE A 2 -15.06 23.35 -1.42
CA PHE A 2 -15.46 21.92 -1.34
C PHE A 2 -15.11 21.10 -2.58
N GLY A 3 -14.65 21.73 -3.67
CA GLY A 3 -14.16 21.04 -4.87
C GLY A 3 -15.24 20.30 -5.68
N LYS A 4 -14.81 19.54 -6.68
CA LYS A 4 -15.66 18.66 -7.49
C LYS A 4 -15.01 17.28 -7.58
N CYS A 5 -15.56 16.30 -6.87
CA CYS A 5 -15.08 14.92 -6.83
C CYS A 5 -16.19 13.97 -6.36
N PHE A 6 -15.97 12.66 -6.42
CA PHE A 6 -16.98 11.65 -6.05
C PHE A 6 -17.48 11.79 -4.60
N TYR A 7 -16.62 12.20 -3.66
CA TYR A 7 -16.96 12.34 -2.24
C TYR A 7 -17.15 13.80 -1.79
N CYS A 8 -17.01 14.77 -2.68
CA CYS A 8 -17.03 16.19 -2.34
C CYS A 8 -18.47 16.65 -2.04
N LYS A 9 -18.70 17.24 -0.87
CA LYS A 9 -20.00 17.77 -0.44
C LYS A 9 -19.86 19.17 0.15
N GLU A 10 -20.89 19.99 0.03
CA GLU A 10 -20.92 21.33 0.64
C GLU A 10 -20.81 21.30 2.18
N SER A 11 -21.28 20.21 2.81
CA SER A 11 -21.19 19.99 4.26
C SER A 11 -19.82 19.59 4.76
N GLU A 12 -18.89 19.23 3.87
CA GLU A 12 -17.54 18.73 4.19
C GLU A 12 -16.45 19.57 3.50
N PRO A 13 -16.40 20.91 3.70
CA PRO A 13 -15.42 21.76 3.02
C PRO A 13 -14.03 21.68 3.66
N VAL A 14 -13.00 21.99 2.88
CA VAL A 14 -11.67 22.34 3.42
C VAL A 14 -11.61 23.84 3.69
N CYS A 15 -11.24 24.21 4.91
CA CYS A 15 -11.22 25.58 5.44
C CYS A 15 -9.82 25.94 5.96
N GLY A 16 -9.43 27.20 5.75
CA GLY A 16 -8.17 27.73 6.29
C GLY A 16 -8.25 28.07 7.78
N ASP A 17 -7.10 28.39 8.35
CA ASP A 17 -7.01 28.94 9.70
C ASP A 17 -7.60 30.36 9.79
N GLU A 18 -7.47 31.01 10.95
CA GLU A 18 -7.97 32.37 11.20
C GLU A 18 -7.38 33.43 10.26
N ASN A 19 -6.20 33.17 9.68
CA ASN A 19 -5.54 34.04 8.70
C ASN A 19 -5.86 33.66 7.25
N GLY A 20 -6.69 32.63 7.04
CA GLY A 20 -7.01 32.10 5.73
C GLY A 20 -5.92 31.22 5.11
N LEU A 21 -4.95 30.74 5.90
CA LEU A 21 -3.89 29.85 5.44
C LEU A 21 -4.37 28.40 5.44
N LEU A 22 -3.98 27.65 4.40
CA LEU A 22 -4.29 26.23 4.23
C LEU A 22 -3.01 25.41 4.26
N GLU A 23 -2.93 24.47 5.20
CA GLU A 23 -1.87 23.47 5.24
C GLU A 23 -2.21 22.29 4.31
N GLY A 24 -1.20 21.74 3.65
CA GLY A 24 -1.37 20.59 2.77
C GLY A 24 -0.04 20.03 2.28
N ALA A 25 -0.12 18.93 1.53
CA ALA A 25 1.04 18.30 0.90
C ALA A 25 1.11 18.66 -0.60
N ILE A 26 2.32 18.92 -1.09
CA ILE A 26 2.59 19.13 -2.52
C ILE A 26 3.30 17.88 -3.04
N LEU A 27 2.72 17.25 -4.05
CA LEU A 27 3.28 16.08 -4.71
C LEU A 27 3.88 16.48 -6.06
N GLN A 28 5.10 16.03 -6.33
CA GLN A 28 5.71 16.23 -7.64
C GLN A 28 5.06 15.32 -8.68
N LEU A 29 4.62 15.91 -9.80
CA LEU A 29 4.11 15.13 -10.92
C LEU A 29 5.24 14.37 -11.61
N ILE A 30 5.09 13.05 -11.71
CA ILE A 30 6.04 12.20 -12.42
C ILE A 30 5.66 12.18 -13.91
N PRO A 31 6.54 12.62 -14.83
CA PRO A 31 6.22 12.63 -16.25
C PRO A 31 6.14 11.21 -16.82
N GLY A 32 5.23 11.03 -17.78
CA GLY A 32 4.95 9.76 -18.44
C GLY A 32 3.68 9.08 -17.92
N SER A 33 3.41 7.88 -18.41
CA SER A 33 2.29 7.04 -17.96
C SER A 33 2.77 5.92 -17.05
N PHE A 34 1.87 5.48 -16.18
CA PHE A 34 2.04 4.28 -15.38
C PHE A 34 1.12 3.18 -15.91
N ALA A 35 1.62 1.94 -15.91
CA ALA A 35 0.75 0.80 -16.12
C ALA A 35 0.08 0.44 -14.78
N LYS A 36 -1.26 0.45 -14.76
CA LYS A 36 -2.07 0.20 -13.58
C LYS A 36 -2.60 -1.23 -13.57
N TYR A 37 -2.50 -1.88 -12.43
CA TYR A 37 -2.93 -3.26 -12.21
C TYR A 37 -3.77 -3.37 -10.94
N ARG A 38 -4.64 -4.37 -10.90
CA ARG A 38 -5.39 -4.73 -9.71
C ARG A 38 -4.49 -5.50 -8.74
N SER A 39 -4.52 -5.16 -7.46
CA SER A 39 -3.79 -5.92 -6.43
C SER A 39 -4.43 -7.30 -6.26
N PRO A 40 -3.65 -8.41 -6.24
CA PRO A 40 -4.19 -9.73 -5.90
C PRO A 40 -4.77 -9.79 -4.48
N TRP A 41 -4.20 -9.02 -3.55
CA TRP A 41 -4.65 -8.90 -2.16
C TRP A 41 -5.62 -7.73 -1.94
N GLN A 42 -6.32 -7.30 -2.98
CA GLN A 42 -7.37 -6.30 -2.83
C GLN A 42 -8.51 -6.83 -1.94
N ARG A 43 -9.00 -5.99 -1.02
CA ARG A 43 -10.25 -6.21 -0.27
C ARG A 43 -11.49 -6.07 -1.17
N THR A 44 -12.58 -6.72 -0.80
CA THR A 44 -13.85 -6.66 -1.56
C THR A 44 -14.61 -5.35 -1.41
N TYR A 45 -14.32 -4.58 -0.34
CA TYR A 45 -15.06 -3.38 0.07
C TYR A 45 -16.56 -3.60 0.25
N LYS A 46 -16.93 -4.82 0.69
CA LYS A 46 -18.32 -5.22 0.95
C LYS A 46 -18.41 -5.92 2.31
N ASP A 47 -19.29 -5.44 3.16
CA ASP A 47 -19.37 -5.82 4.58
C ASP A 47 -19.54 -7.34 4.82
N ASN A 48 -20.19 -8.05 3.89
CA ASN A 48 -20.50 -9.48 4.03
C ASN A 48 -19.80 -10.35 2.97
N GLN A 49 -18.73 -9.87 2.35
CA GLN A 49 -17.98 -10.63 1.35
C GLN A 49 -16.50 -10.59 1.68
N LYS A 50 -15.92 -11.72 2.10
CA LYS A 50 -14.46 -11.83 2.24
C LYS A 50 -13.81 -12.01 0.87
N ALA A 51 -12.57 -11.54 0.76
CA ALA A 51 -11.73 -11.86 -0.40
C ALA A 51 -11.17 -13.29 -0.27
N GLU A 52 -10.84 -13.92 -1.39
CA GLU A 52 -10.29 -15.29 -1.39
C GLU A 52 -9.01 -15.41 -0.54
N TRP A 53 -8.15 -14.39 -0.58
CA TRP A 53 -6.91 -14.35 0.20
C TRP A 53 -7.16 -14.25 1.71
N GLU A 54 -8.32 -13.77 2.16
CA GLU A 54 -8.70 -13.72 3.58
C GLU A 54 -9.12 -15.09 4.11
N GLU A 55 -9.55 -15.99 3.23
CA GLU A 55 -10.06 -17.32 3.58
C GLU A 55 -9.05 -18.44 3.29
N ASN A 56 -8.11 -18.22 2.37
CA ASN A 56 -7.14 -19.21 1.93
C ASN A 56 -5.70 -18.77 2.24
N MET A 57 -5.07 -19.41 3.23
CA MET A 57 -3.67 -19.15 3.58
C MET A 57 -2.66 -19.56 2.50
N ASN A 58 -3.04 -20.49 1.61
CA ASN A 58 -2.21 -20.89 0.46
C ASN A 58 -2.53 -20.06 -0.80
N TYR A 59 -3.24 -18.94 -0.67
CA TYR A 59 -3.65 -18.11 -1.81
C TYR A 59 -2.47 -17.70 -2.70
N CYS A 60 -1.29 -17.44 -2.12
CA CYS A 60 -0.10 -17.05 -2.88
C CYS A 60 0.32 -18.12 -3.92
N ASP A 61 0.06 -19.41 -3.69
CA ASP A 61 0.40 -20.44 -4.68
C ASP A 61 -0.42 -20.27 -5.98
N SER A 62 -1.64 -19.76 -5.88
CA SER A 62 -2.46 -19.40 -7.05
C SER A 62 -1.95 -18.16 -7.81
N ILE A 63 -1.10 -17.35 -7.17
CA ILE A 63 -0.55 -16.10 -7.69
C ILE A 63 0.84 -16.30 -8.32
N LYS A 64 1.66 -17.21 -7.77
CA LYS A 64 3.02 -17.50 -8.27
C LYS A 64 3.08 -17.82 -9.76
N GLY A 65 2.04 -18.44 -10.33
CA GLY A 65 1.92 -18.73 -11.76
C GLY A 65 1.38 -17.59 -12.64
N LYS A 66 0.88 -16.50 -12.04
CA LYS A 66 0.22 -15.38 -12.74
C LYS A 66 1.08 -14.12 -12.82
N LEU A 67 2.05 -13.97 -11.91
CA LEU A 67 2.95 -12.82 -11.81
C LEU A 67 4.40 -13.25 -12.01
N SER A 68 5.24 -12.34 -12.50
CA SER A 68 6.69 -12.57 -12.46
C SER A 68 7.20 -12.57 -11.02
N GLN A 69 8.31 -13.26 -10.77
CA GLN A 69 8.95 -13.29 -9.46
C GLN A 69 9.30 -11.87 -8.96
N VAL A 70 9.84 -11.03 -9.85
CA VAL A 70 10.15 -9.62 -9.54
C VAL A 70 8.90 -8.86 -9.10
N ARG A 71 7.78 -9.02 -9.81
CA ARG A 71 6.52 -8.35 -9.46
C ARG A 71 5.97 -8.84 -8.12
N LEU A 72 6.06 -10.15 -7.86
CA LEU A 72 5.62 -10.72 -6.60
C LEU A 72 6.42 -10.17 -5.41
N LEU A 73 7.75 -10.11 -5.55
CA LEU A 73 8.62 -9.52 -4.53
C LEU A 73 8.36 -8.02 -4.34
N ASP A 74 8.13 -7.26 -5.41
CA ASP A 74 7.73 -5.85 -5.30
C ASP A 74 6.41 -5.65 -4.53
N LEU A 75 5.44 -6.55 -4.72
CA LEU A 75 4.17 -6.51 -3.96
C LEU A 75 4.38 -6.82 -2.48
N ILE A 76 5.31 -7.71 -2.16
CA ILE A 76 5.68 -8.04 -0.78
C ILE A 76 6.36 -6.82 -0.13
N ASP A 77 7.32 -6.19 -0.80
CA ASP A 77 7.95 -4.95 -0.30
C ASP A 77 6.91 -3.83 -0.10
N ALA A 78 6.01 -3.65 -1.07
CA ALA A 78 4.92 -2.67 -0.97
C ALA A 78 4.02 -2.97 0.24
N SER A 79 3.73 -4.24 0.53
CA SER A 79 2.92 -4.65 1.69
C SER A 79 3.59 -4.34 3.02
N VAL A 80 4.92 -4.47 3.09
CA VAL A 80 5.69 -4.10 4.28
C VAL A 80 5.67 -2.57 4.47
N PHE A 81 5.88 -1.81 3.41
CA PHE A 81 5.75 -0.36 3.44
C PHE A 81 4.34 0.08 3.88
N ASP A 82 3.31 -0.51 3.28
CA ASP A 82 1.91 -0.23 3.61
C ASP A 82 1.59 -0.59 5.06
N PHE A 83 2.14 -1.69 5.58
CA PHE A 83 1.98 -2.05 6.98
C PHE A 83 2.60 -1.01 7.90
N ILE A 84 3.82 -0.54 7.61
CA ILE A 84 4.50 0.50 8.42
C ILE A 84 3.66 1.79 8.49
N ILE A 85 3.06 2.20 7.36
CA ILE A 85 2.20 3.39 7.33
C ILE A 85 0.73 3.08 7.65
N GLN A 86 0.39 1.83 7.96
CA GLN A 86 -0.98 1.34 8.16
C GLN A 86 -1.97 1.70 7.01
N ASN A 87 -1.51 1.64 5.76
CA ASN A 87 -2.31 1.88 4.56
C ASN A 87 -2.89 0.57 4.01
N GLY A 88 -4.08 0.19 4.47
CA GLY A 88 -4.77 -0.99 3.95
C GLY A 88 -5.53 -0.79 2.62
N ASP A 89 -5.43 0.37 1.98
CA ASP A 89 -6.27 0.70 0.81
C ASP A 89 -5.58 0.47 -0.54
N ARG A 90 -4.43 -0.23 -0.61
CA ARG A 90 -3.74 -0.51 -1.88
C ARG A 90 -4.43 -1.59 -2.72
N HIS A 91 -5.58 -1.23 -3.28
CA HIS A 91 -6.39 -2.09 -4.12
C HIS A 91 -5.95 -2.11 -5.59
N HIS A 92 -5.18 -1.10 -6.02
CA HIS A 92 -4.43 -1.09 -7.27
C HIS A 92 -2.96 -0.78 -7.00
N TYR A 93 -2.11 -1.12 -7.97
CA TYR A 93 -0.72 -0.71 -7.97
C TYR A 93 -0.28 -0.28 -9.37
N GLU A 94 0.62 0.69 -9.40
CA GLU A 94 1.18 1.28 -10.60
C GLU A 94 2.61 0.80 -10.81
N THR A 95 3.01 0.68 -12.08
CA THR A 95 4.35 0.25 -12.44
C THR A 95 4.98 1.14 -13.50
N ARG A 96 6.30 1.23 -13.45
CA ARG A 96 7.14 1.87 -14.46
C ARG A 96 8.45 1.11 -14.56
N ASN A 97 8.88 0.80 -15.79
CA ASN A 97 10.07 -0.02 -16.03
C ASN A 97 10.03 -1.33 -15.19
N GLU A 98 8.88 -2.00 -15.24
CA GLU A 98 8.58 -3.27 -14.56
C GLU A 98 8.50 -3.24 -13.03
N ARG A 99 8.96 -2.16 -12.38
CA ARG A 99 8.93 -1.99 -10.92
C ARG A 99 7.65 -1.29 -10.44
N ILE A 100 7.21 -1.62 -9.24
CA ILE A 100 6.10 -0.92 -8.57
C ILE A 100 6.52 0.48 -8.14
N VAL A 101 5.61 1.44 -8.29
CA VAL A 101 5.78 2.82 -7.82
C VAL A 101 4.78 3.07 -6.67
N LEU A 102 5.28 3.50 -5.52
CA LEU A 102 4.47 3.73 -4.32
C LEU A 102 3.82 5.11 -4.35
N ILE A 103 2.72 5.24 -5.09
CA ILE A 103 1.90 6.46 -5.16
C ILE A 103 0.59 6.32 -4.36
N ASP A 104 -0.10 7.44 -4.17
CA ASP A 104 -1.42 7.54 -3.52
C ASP A 104 -1.47 6.98 -2.09
N ASN A 105 -0.50 7.35 -1.26
CA ASN A 105 -0.34 6.85 0.12
C ASN A 105 -1.12 7.66 1.18
N GLY A 106 -2.04 8.55 0.77
CA GLY A 106 -2.73 9.49 1.66
C GLY A 106 -3.71 8.87 2.67
N LYS A 107 -3.89 7.54 2.64
CA LYS A 107 -4.74 6.78 3.56
C LYS A 107 -3.97 6.05 4.66
N GLY A 108 -2.67 6.30 4.79
CA GLY A 108 -1.87 5.85 5.93
C GLY A 108 -2.05 6.71 7.18
N PHE A 109 -1.47 6.25 8.29
CA PHE A 109 -1.36 6.94 9.58
C PHE A 109 -2.69 7.35 10.24
N GLY A 110 -3.81 6.73 9.84
CA GLY A 110 -5.14 7.06 10.38
C GLY A 110 -5.41 6.51 11.78
N GLN A 111 -4.72 5.45 12.21
CA GLN A 111 -4.90 4.83 13.54
C GLN A 111 -3.53 4.51 14.18
N PRO A 112 -3.03 5.35 15.11
CA PRO A 112 -1.68 5.21 15.65
C PRO A 112 -1.49 4.09 16.68
N PHE A 113 -2.58 3.47 17.15
CA PHE A 113 -2.55 2.45 18.21
C PHE A 113 -3.06 1.08 17.75
N THR A 114 -3.29 0.91 16.44
CA THR A 114 -3.83 -0.31 15.87
C THR A 114 -2.91 -0.78 14.76
N ASP A 115 -2.45 -2.04 14.85
CA ASP A 115 -1.71 -2.69 13.79
C ASP A 115 -2.63 -3.61 12.98
N PHE A 116 -2.78 -3.32 11.69
CA PHE A 116 -3.59 -4.12 10.76
C PHE A 116 -2.72 -5.18 10.09
N LEU A 117 -2.56 -6.32 10.77
CA LEU A 117 -1.69 -7.42 10.32
C LEU A 117 -2.09 -8.02 8.96
N ASP A 118 -3.35 -7.89 8.54
CA ASP A 118 -3.84 -8.40 7.26
C ASP A 118 -3.19 -7.68 6.06
N ILE A 119 -2.65 -6.46 6.25
CA ILE A 119 -1.85 -5.76 5.23
C ILE A 119 -0.61 -6.59 4.84
N LEU A 120 -0.04 -7.37 5.77
CA LEU A 120 1.11 -8.24 5.53
C LEU A 120 0.76 -9.57 4.85
N ALA A 121 -0.50 -9.79 4.40
CA ALA A 121 -0.90 -11.01 3.72
C ALA A 121 0.03 -11.46 2.58
N PRO A 122 0.52 -10.57 1.71
CA PRO A 122 1.50 -10.97 0.69
C PRO A 122 2.76 -11.60 1.30
N LEU A 123 3.30 -11.02 2.37
CA LEU A 123 4.52 -11.50 3.02
C LEU A 123 4.30 -12.87 3.67
N TYR A 124 3.31 -12.99 4.56
CA TYR A 124 3.14 -14.23 5.34
C TYR A 124 2.51 -15.39 4.56
N GLN A 125 1.81 -15.13 3.44
CA GLN A 125 1.29 -16.20 2.57
C GLN A 125 2.33 -16.67 1.56
N CYS A 126 3.18 -15.78 1.06
CA CYS A 126 4.19 -16.15 0.06
C CYS A 126 5.49 -16.67 0.67
N CYS A 127 5.84 -16.20 1.88
CA CYS A 127 7.05 -16.57 2.61
C CYS A 127 8.34 -16.46 1.77
N ILE A 128 8.40 -15.45 0.90
CA ILE A 128 9.59 -15.10 0.12
C ILE A 128 9.88 -13.62 0.29
N PHE A 129 11.14 -13.24 0.15
CA PHE A 129 11.59 -11.87 0.28
C PHE A 129 12.87 -11.65 -0.53
N TRP A 130 13.29 -10.40 -0.75
CA TRP A 130 14.57 -10.14 -1.44
C TRP A 130 15.75 -10.46 -0.52
N ASP A 131 16.74 -11.22 -0.99
CA ASP A 131 17.94 -11.55 -0.19
C ASP A 131 18.74 -10.32 0.30
N ASN A 132 18.47 -9.12 -0.23
CA ASN A 132 19.10 -7.85 0.16
C ASN A 132 18.43 -7.11 1.35
N HIS A 133 17.68 -7.78 2.23
CA HIS A 133 17.01 -7.18 3.40
C HIS A 133 17.93 -6.63 4.52
N ASN A 134 19.18 -6.31 4.20
CA ASN A 134 20.08 -5.61 5.12
C ASN A 134 19.48 -4.29 5.63
N SER A 135 18.61 -3.62 4.86
CA SER A 135 17.99 -2.37 5.27
C SER A 135 16.97 -2.53 6.41
N MET A 136 16.06 -3.52 6.36
CA MET A 136 15.11 -3.74 7.47
C MET A 136 15.84 -4.20 8.73
N ILE A 137 16.79 -5.13 8.58
CA ILE A 137 17.63 -5.61 9.68
C ILE A 137 18.43 -4.44 10.29
N ALA A 138 19.02 -3.58 9.45
CA ALA A 138 19.75 -2.39 9.90
C ALA A 138 18.85 -1.39 10.64
N VAL A 139 17.61 -1.17 10.19
CA VAL A 139 16.65 -0.26 10.87
C VAL A 139 16.24 -0.80 12.24
N THR A 140 16.20 -2.12 12.41
CA THR A 140 15.94 -2.75 13.73
C THR A 140 17.15 -2.76 14.66
N GLY A 141 18.31 -2.25 14.23
CA GLY A 141 19.53 -2.16 15.04
C GLY A 141 20.25 -3.50 15.27
N TRP A 142 19.79 -4.58 14.65
CA TRP A 142 20.44 -5.89 14.72
C TRP A 142 21.58 -5.97 13.70
N TYR A 143 22.68 -5.28 13.99
CA TYR A 143 23.94 -5.54 13.29
C TYR A 143 24.40 -6.96 13.66
N TRP A 144 24.32 -7.88 12.72
CA TRP A 144 24.99 -9.18 12.81
C TRP A 144 26.50 -8.95 12.73
N ASN A 145 27.15 -8.74 13.89
CA ASN A 145 28.60 -8.90 14.00
C ASN A 145 28.94 -10.35 13.68
N HIS A 146 29.50 -10.59 12.50
CA HIS A 146 30.33 -11.77 12.23
C HIS A 146 31.76 -11.45 12.62
#